data_AF-A0A392PL58-F1
#
_entry.id   AF-A0A392PL58-F1
#
_cell.length_a   1.000
_cell.length_b   1.000
_cell.length_c   1.000
_cell.angle_alpha   90.00
_cell.angle_beta   90.00
_cell.angle_gamma   90.00
#
_symmetry.space_group_name_H-M   'P 1'
#
loop_
_entity.id
_entity.type
_entity.pdbx_description
1 polymer ?
#
loop_
_entity_poly.entity_id
_entity_poly.type
_entity_poly.pdbx_seq_one_letter_code
_entity_poly.pdbx_strand_id
1 'polypeptide(L)'
;AAAHEALQIFQIDKHPSHMGIGRAKEGFSVFGMMNKCVTPMGRRLLRQWFLRPILDLEVLNYRLNSISFFQCSEELVASLRETLKSVKDIPHLLKA
;
A
#
# COMPACT_ATOMS: atom_id res chain seq x y z
N ALA A 1 1.56 11.72 14.68
CA ALA A 1 1.23 12.78 13.70
C ALA A 1 2.49 13.51 13.27
N ALA A 2 3.16 14.25 14.17
CA ALA A 2 4.39 15.01 13.86
C ALA A 2 5.50 14.18 13.19
N ALA A 3 5.80 12.98 13.71
CA ALA A 3 6.81 12.11 13.10
C ALA A 3 6.46 11.62 11.69
N HIS A 4 5.18 11.36 11.41
CA HIS A 4 4.74 10.93 10.07
C HIS A 4 4.86 12.05 9.04
N GLU A 5 4.61 13.28 9.47
CA GLU A 5 4.74 14.48 8.64
C GLU A 5 6.22 14.84 8.40
N ALA A 6 7.01 14.88 9.47
CA ALA A 6 8.44 15.20 9.40
C ALA A 6 9.23 14.20 8.53
N LEU A 7 8.87 12.93 8.58
CA LEU A 7 9.48 11.87 7.76
C LEU A 7 8.76 11.64 6.42
N GLN A 8 7.73 12.43 6.11
CA GLN A 8 6.91 12.30 4.91
C GLN A 8 6.46 10.85 4.65
N ILE A 9 6.05 10.15 5.71
CA ILE A 9 5.54 8.76 5.63
C ILE A 9 4.30 8.73 4.75
N PHE A 10 3.43 9.72 4.93
CA PHE A 10 2.28 10.01 4.06
C PHE A 10 2.29 11.48 3.71
N GLN A 11 1.89 11.78 2.47
CA GLN A 11 1.68 13.15 2.03
C GLN A 11 0.43 13.16 1.16
N ILE A 12 -0.61 13.87 1.59
CA ILE A 12 -1.85 13.99 0.83
C ILE A 12 -1.84 15.34 0.15
N ASP A 13 -1.64 15.33 -1.16
CA ASP A 13 -1.71 16.54 -1.97
C ASP A 13 -3.18 16.83 -2.29
N LYS A 14 -3.60 18.06 -1.97
CA LYS A 14 -4.92 18.56 -2.35
C LYS A 14 -5.00 18.69 -3.86
N HIS A 15 -6.21 18.48 -4.38
CA HIS A 15 -6.45 18.69 -5.80
C HIS A 15 -6.25 20.17 -6.16
N PRO A 16 -5.58 20.51 -7.29
CA PRO A 16 -5.25 21.90 -7.63
C PRO A 16 -6.46 22.74 -8.05
N SER A 17 -7.64 22.14 -8.19
CA SER A 17 -8.89 22.87 -8.48
C SER A 17 -9.27 23.76 -7.32
N HIS A 18 -9.29 25.07 -7.56
CA HIS A 18 -9.79 26.05 -6.61
C HIS A 18 -11.31 25.93 -6.36
N MET A 19 -12.04 25.31 -7.30
CA MET A 19 -13.48 25.02 -7.17
C MET A 19 -13.79 23.84 -6.25
N GLY A 20 -12.78 23.18 -5.65
CA GLY A 20 -12.97 22.01 -4.79
C GLY A 20 -13.39 20.73 -5.53
N ILE A 21 -13.47 20.78 -6.87
CA ILE A 21 -13.83 19.64 -7.71
C ILE A 21 -12.56 18.83 -7.98
N GLY A 22 -12.46 17.66 -7.33
CA GLY A 22 -11.38 16.69 -7.52
C GLY A 22 -11.06 15.92 -6.24
N ARG A 23 -10.35 14.80 -6.37
CA ARG A 23 -9.94 13.98 -5.22
C ARG A 23 -8.50 14.30 -4.84
N ALA A 24 -8.25 14.44 -3.55
CA ALA A 24 -6.89 14.46 -3.03
C ALA A 24 -6.19 13.13 -3.36
N LYS A 25 -4.90 13.18 -3.62
CA LYS A 25 -4.10 12.00 -3.96
C LYS A 25 -2.86 11.94 -3.07
N GLU A 26 -2.31 10.74 -2.96
CA GLU A 26 -0.98 10.59 -2.35
C GLU A 26 0.03 11.35 -3.21
N GLY A 27 0.74 12.28 -2.60
CA GLY A 27 1.86 13.04 -3.15
C GLY A 27 3.17 12.28 -3.06
N PHE A 28 4.28 13.01 -3.03
CA PHE A 28 5.59 12.43 -2.81
C PHE A 28 5.77 12.05 -1.34
N SER A 29 5.67 10.75 -1.04
CA SER A 29 5.83 10.20 0.30
C SER A 29 6.51 8.83 0.26
N VAL A 30 7.01 8.37 1.41
CA VAL A 30 7.59 7.02 1.54
C VAL A 30 6.53 5.97 1.16
N PHE A 31 5.30 6.12 1.63
CA PHE A 31 4.21 5.23 1.23
C PHE A 31 3.95 5.26 -0.28
N GLY A 32 3.91 6.45 -0.90
CA GLY A 32 3.72 6.61 -2.33
C GLY A 32 4.80 5.90 -3.16
N MET A 33 6.06 5.98 -2.72
CA MET A 33 7.19 5.32 -3.38
C MET A 33 7.12 3.79 -3.25
N MET A 34 6.76 3.29 -2.05
CA MET A 34 6.79 1.86 -1.72
C MET A 34 5.53 1.11 -2.17
N ASN A 35 4.40 1.78 -2.35
CA ASN A 35 3.15 1.14 -2.73
C ASN A 35 3.17 0.64 -4.17
N LYS A 36 3.38 -0.67 -4.35
CA LYS A 36 3.29 -1.39 -5.63
C LYS A 36 2.14 -2.41 -5.65
N CYS A 37 1.19 -2.29 -4.72
CA CYS A 37 0.04 -3.17 -4.63
C CYS A 37 -0.88 -3.01 -5.86
N VAL A 38 -1.36 -4.12 -6.41
CA VAL A 38 -2.26 -4.13 -7.57
C VAL A 38 -3.74 -4.15 -7.20
N THR A 39 -4.07 -4.40 -5.92
CA THR A 39 -5.45 -4.41 -5.42
C THR A 39 -5.72 -3.24 -4.46
N PRO A 40 -6.94 -2.68 -4.44
CA PRO A 40 -7.34 -1.66 -3.47
C PRO A 40 -7.24 -2.14 -2.01
N MET A 41 -7.56 -3.41 -1.75
CA MET A 41 -7.43 -4.02 -0.43
C MET A 41 -5.97 -4.09 0.02
N GLY A 42 -5.06 -4.50 -0.88
CA GLY A 42 -3.62 -4.55 -0.60
C GLY A 42 -3.05 -3.16 -0.29
N ARG A 43 -3.44 -2.14 -1.06
CA ARG A 43 -3.04 -0.74 -0.78
C ARG A 43 -3.47 -0.30 0.63
N ARG A 44 -4.69 -0.65 1.06
CA ARG A 44 -5.18 -0.33 2.42
C ARG A 44 -4.39 -1.06 3.50
N LEU A 45 -4.11 -2.35 3.30
CA LEU A 45 -3.32 -3.14 4.24
C LEU A 45 -1.89 -2.58 4.38
N LEU A 46 -1.23 -2.27 3.27
CA LEU A 46 0.11 -1.67 3.28
C LEU A 46 0.12 -0.33 4.03
N ARG A 47 -0.90 0.51 3.81
CA ARG A 47 -1.05 1.78 4.53
C ARG A 47 -1.16 1.55 6.03
N GLN A 48 -1.90 0.53 6.46
CA GLN A 48 -2.01 0.17 7.87
C GLN A 48 -0.67 -0.30 8.44
N TRP A 49 0.15 -1.04 7.69
CA TRP A 49 1.48 -1.45 8.13
C TRP A 49 2.42 -0.26 8.33
N PHE A 50 2.33 0.77 7.48
CA PHE A 50 3.09 2.01 7.65
C PHE A 50 2.62 2.81 8.87
N LEU A 51 1.32 2.77 9.18
CA LEU A 51 0.76 3.41 10.38
C LEU A 51 1.13 2.66 11.67
N ARG A 52 1.37 1.35 11.59
CA ARG A 52 1.61 0.46 12.72
C ARG A 52 2.72 -0.54 12.39
N PRO A 53 3.99 -0.12 12.51
CA PRO A 53 5.12 -1.03 12.38
C PRO A 53 5.03 -2.17 13.39
N ILE A 54 5.54 -3.33 12.99
CA ILE A 54 5.62 -4.50 13.86
C ILE A 54 6.82 -4.35 14.79
N LEU A 55 6.66 -4.79 16.04
CA LEU A 55 7.73 -4.88 17.03
C LEU A 55 8.07 -6.33 17.39
N ASP A 56 7.25 -7.28 16.97
CA ASP A 56 7.45 -8.70 17.17
C ASP A 56 8.48 -9.26 16.17
N LEU A 57 9.53 -9.88 16.70
CA LEU A 57 10.65 -10.38 15.91
C LEU A 57 10.29 -11.61 15.06
N GLU A 58 9.44 -12.50 15.57
CA GLU A 58 9.02 -13.70 14.85
C GLU A 58 8.18 -13.31 13.63
N VAL A 59 7.24 -12.38 13.82
CA VAL A 59 6.42 -11.84 12.73
C VAL A 59 7.28 -11.09 11.71
N LEU A 60 8.29 -10.35 12.17
CA LEU A 60 9.21 -9.64 11.27
C LEU A 60 10.00 -10.63 10.39
N ASN A 61 10.58 -11.67 10.99
CA ASN A 61 11.32 -12.70 10.27
C ASN A 61 10.42 -13.47 9.29
N TYR A 62 9.19 -13.79 9.70
CA TYR A 62 8.20 -14.41 8.82
C TYR A 62 7.93 -13.58 7.56
N ARG A 63 7.78 -12.25 7.71
CA ARG A 63 7.60 -11.35 6.56
C ARG A 63 8.83 -11.31 5.66
N LEU A 64 10.03 -11.26 6.23
CA LEU A 64 11.28 -11.24 5.48
C LEU A 64 11.48 -12.55 4.69
N ASN A 65 11.19 -13.70 5.30
CA ASN A 65 11.23 -15.00 4.62
C ASN A 65 10.23 -15.05 3.46
N SER A 66 9.02 -14.52 3.66
CA SER A 66 8.02 -14.42 2.59
C SER A 66 8.51 -13.54 1.44
N ILE A 67 9.16 -12.41 1.73
CA ILE A 67 9.75 -11.54 0.70
C ILE A 67 10.86 -12.26 -0.06
N SER A 68 11.76 -12.95 0.65
CA SER A 68 12.86 -13.71 0.05
C SER A 68 12.34 -14.80 -0.90
N PHE A 69 11.31 -15.54 -0.49
CA PHE A 69 10.66 -16.53 -1.35
C PHE A 69 10.17 -15.93 -2.67
N PHE A 70 9.43 -14.81 -2.61
CA PHE A 70 8.91 -14.16 -3.82
C PHE A 70 10.00 -13.50 -4.67
N GLN A 71 11.11 -13.05 -4.07
CA GLN A 71 12.28 -12.55 -4.83
C GLN A 71 12.95 -13.65 -5.65
N CYS A 72 12.98 -14.88 -5.15
CA CYS A 72 13.56 -16.02 -5.88
C CYS A 72 12.66 -16.56 -7.01
N SER A 73 11.46 -16.01 -7.22
CA SER A 73 10.48 -16.55 -8.18
C SER A 73 9.76 -15.43 -8.95
N GLU A 74 10.49 -14.71 -9.79
CA GLU A 74 9.97 -13.55 -10.53
C GLU A 74 8.79 -13.88 -11.45
N GLU A 75 8.84 -15.00 -12.18
CA GLU A 75 7.75 -15.43 -13.08
C GLU A 75 6.45 -15.71 -12.31
N LEU A 76 6.56 -16.38 -11.15
CA LEU A 76 5.43 -16.62 -10.26
C LEU A 76 4.83 -15.29 -9.80
N VAL A 77 5.66 -14.34 -9.37
CA VAL A 77 5.21 -13.01 -8.95
C VAL A 77 4.51 -12.28 -10.09
N ALA A 78 5.06 -12.32 -11.30
CA ALA A 78 4.46 -11.68 -12.47
C ALA A 78 3.06 -12.26 -12.77
N SER A 79 2.95 -13.58 -12.80
CA SER A 79 1.68 -14.29 -13.03
C SER A 79 0.65 -13.96 -11.94
N LEU A 80 1.03 -14.08 -10.66
CA LEU A 80 0.16 -13.73 -9.53
C LEU A 80 -0.32 -12.29 -9.59
N ARG A 81 0.58 -11.34 -9.91
CA ARG A 81 0.21 -9.93 -10.02
C ARG A 81 -0.80 -9.71 -11.13
N GLU A 82 -0.67 -10.40 -12.26
CA GLU A 82 -1.63 -10.29 -13.36
C GLU A 82 -3.01 -10.83 -12.94
N THR A 83 -3.05 -12.02 -12.34
CA THR A 83 -4.30 -12.59 -11.84
C THR A 83 -4.98 -11.67 -10.81
N LEU A 84 -4.20 -11.10 -9.88
CA LEU A 84 -4.71 -10.24 -8.81
C LEU A 84 -5.29 -8.91 -9.31
N LYS A 85 -4.91 -8.40 -10.49
CA LYS A 85 -5.52 -7.18 -11.06
C LYS A 85 -7.02 -7.32 -11.28
N SER A 86 -7.50 -8.54 -11.54
CA SER A 86 -8.93 -8.82 -11.74
C SER A 86 -9.74 -8.78 -10.44
N VAL A 87 -9.08 -8.84 -9.28
CA VAL A 87 -9.72 -8.90 -7.97
C VAL A 87 -10.27 -7.52 -7.58
N LYS A 88 -11.61 -7.44 -7.50
CA LYS A 88 -12.32 -6.23 -7.10
C LYS A 88 -12.27 -6.01 -5.58
N ASP A 89 -12.60 -4.80 -5.15
CA ASP A 89 -12.67 -4.45 -3.73
C ASP A 89 -13.93 -5.06 -3.08
N ILE A 90 -13.80 -6.28 -2.54
CA ILE A 90 -14.91 -7.03 -1.96
C ILE A 90 -15.60 -6.24 -0.82
N PRO A 91 -14.89 -5.67 0.18
CA PRO A 91 -15.56 -4.88 1.21
C PRO A 91 -16.30 -3.66 0.70
N HIS A 92 -15.91 -3.09 -0.44
CA HIS A 92 -16.66 -2.03 -1.08
C HIS A 92 -17.91 -2.57 -1.78
N LEU A 93 -17.80 -3.70 -2.49
CA LEU A 93 -18.93 -4.35 -3.17
C LEU A 93 -20.02 -4.82 -2.19
N LEU A 94 -19.65 -5.30 -1.00
CA LEU A 94 -20.59 -5.77 0.01
C LEU A 94 -21.31 -4.64 0.77
N LYS A 95 -20.91 -3.38 0.57
CA LYS A 95 -21.54 -2.20 1.18
C LYS A 95 -22.57 -1.53 0.27
N ALA A 96 -22.62 -1.93 -1.00
CA ALA A 96 -23.64 -1.52 -1.97
C ALA A 96 -24.82 -2.50 -1.91
#